data_AF-A0A4Q3SPQ1-F1
#
_entry.id   AF-A0A4Q3SPQ1-F1
#
_cell.length_a   1.000
_cell.length_b   1.000
_cell.length_c   1.000
_cell.angle_alpha   90.00
_cell.angle_beta   90.00
_cell.angle_gamma   90.00
#
_symmetry.space_group_name_H-M   'P 1'
#
loop_
_entity.id
_entity.type
_entity.pdbx_description
1 polymer ?
#
loop_
_entity_poly.entity_id
_entity_poly.type
_entity_poly.pdbx_seq_one_letter_code
_entity_poly.pdbx_strand_id
1 'polypeptide(L)'
;MFRNYFKVAFRNLRRNKVFTTINIFGLATGLGTCIIIMLYVQHELGYDTWSAKADRMVRMVFVGKVKDQQMREGNVFPPVAGTMLRDYP
;
A
#
# COMPACT_ATOMS: atom_id res chain seq x y z
N MET A 1 -35.33 13.08 -22.51
CA MET A 1 -35.95 12.68 -21.22
C MET A 1 -34.99 12.72 -20.02
N PHE A 2 -33.74 12.26 -20.12
CA PHE A 2 -32.72 12.31 -19.04
C PHE A 2 -32.55 13.68 -18.35
N ARG A 3 -32.62 14.78 -19.11
CA ARG A 3 -32.59 16.15 -18.56
C ARG A 3 -33.68 16.42 -17.52
N ASN A 4 -34.86 15.83 -17.70
CA ASN A 4 -35.97 16.03 -16.76
C ASN A 4 -35.75 15.24 -15.47
N TYR A 5 -35.25 14.00 -15.56
CA TYR A 5 -34.91 13.19 -14.39
C TYR A 5 -33.81 13.84 -13.54
N PHE A 6 -32.74 14.37 -14.17
CA PHE A 6 -31.71 15.12 -13.47
C PHE A 6 -32.26 16.37 -12.77
N LYS A 7 -33.15 17.12 -13.44
CA LYS A 7 -33.79 18.32 -12.89
C LYS A 7 -34.67 17.99 -11.69
N VAL A 8 -35.41 16.89 -11.74
CA VAL A 8 -36.27 16.43 -10.64
C VAL A 8 -35.43 15.92 -9.47
N ALA A 9 -34.40 15.11 -9.73
CA ALA A 9 -33.48 14.60 -8.71
C ALA A 9 -32.79 15.76 -7.96
N PHE A 10 -32.23 16.73 -8.67
CA PHE A 10 -31.56 17.89 -8.06
C PHE A 10 -32.51 18.74 -7.21
N ARG A 11 -33.76 18.93 -7.67
CA ARG A 11 -34.78 19.63 -6.88
C ARG A 11 -35.14 18.87 -5.60
N ASN A 12 -35.16 17.55 -5.65
CA ASN A 12 -35.47 16.70 -4.50
C ASN A 12 -34.32 16.68 -3.49
N LEU A 13 -33.06 16.57 -3.96
CA LEU A 13 -31.86 16.70 -3.13
C LEU A 13 -31.83 18.06 -2.41
N ARG A 14 -32.17 19.15 -3.10
CA ARG A 14 -32.18 20.50 -2.51
C ARG A 14 -33.34 20.73 -1.54
N ARG A 15 -34.43 19.95 -1.63
CA ARG A 15 -35.58 20.02 -0.69
C ARG A 15 -35.25 19.31 0.61
N ASN A 16 -34.57 18.17 0.56
CA ASN A 16 -34.20 17.36 1.72
C ASN A 16 -32.71 17.48 2.05
N LYS A 17 -32.22 18.71 2.26
CA LYS A 17 -30.79 19.00 2.37
C LYS A 17 -30.09 18.23 3.49
N VAL A 18 -30.65 18.20 4.70
CA VAL A 18 -30.01 17.56 5.86
C VAL A 18 -29.79 16.06 5.62
N PHE A 19 -30.85 15.34 5.23
CA PHE A 19 -30.78 13.91 4.95
C PHE A 19 -29.87 13.58 3.76
N THR A 20 -29.92 14.41 2.72
CA THR A 20 -29.06 14.26 1.54
C THR A 20 -27.59 14.47 1.91
N THR A 21 -27.28 15.50 2.68
CA THR A 21 -25.90 15.79 3.12
C THR A 21 -25.34 14.64 3.94
N ILE A 22 -26.08 14.12 4.93
CA ILE A 22 -25.60 13.02 5.78
C ILE A 22 -25.29 11.77 4.92
N ASN A 23 -26.19 11.39 4.01
CA ASN A 23 -25.98 10.22 3.16
C ASN A 23 -24.81 10.40 2.19
N ILE A 24 -24.73 11.55 1.50
CA ILE A 24 -23.63 11.81 0.57
C ILE A 24 -22.31 11.87 1.33
N PHE A 25 -22.27 12.49 2.51
CA PHE A 25 -21.06 12.62 3.30
C PHE A 25 -20.59 11.27 3.83
N GLY A 26 -21.49 10.43 4.34
CA GLY A 26 -21.16 9.07 4.78
C GLY A 26 -20.63 8.22 3.64
N LEU A 27 -21.29 8.26 2.47
CA LEU A 27 -20.87 7.51 1.29
C LEU A 27 -19.53 8.01 0.73
N ALA A 28 -19.34 9.33 0.65
CA ALA A 28 -18.08 9.94 0.21
C ALA A 28 -16.94 9.62 1.16
N THR A 29 -17.18 9.66 2.48
CA THR A 29 -16.17 9.33 3.48
C THR A 29 -15.78 7.86 3.41
N GLY A 30 -16.75 6.94 3.30
CA GLY A 30 -16.46 5.50 3.18
C GLY A 30 -15.71 5.13 1.89
N LEU A 31 -16.08 5.74 0.76
CA LEU A 31 -15.32 5.58 -0.48
C LEU A 31 -13.93 6.18 -0.38
N GLY A 32 -13.80 7.38 0.21
CA GLY A 32 -12.53 8.06 0.40
C GLY A 32 -11.57 7.25 1.26
N THR A 33 -12.03 6.72 2.40
CA THR A 33 -11.18 5.89 3.26
C THR A 33 -10.76 4.59 2.57
N CYS A 34 -11.66 3.94 1.84
CA CYS A 34 -11.34 2.75 1.07
C CYS A 34 -10.24 3.01 0.03
N ILE A 35 -10.35 4.11 -0.73
CA ILE A 35 -9.35 4.51 -1.73
C ILE A 35 -7.99 4.82 -1.07
N ILE A 36 -7.98 5.54 0.06
CA ILE A 36 -6.74 5.87 0.77
C ILE A 36 -6.04 4.59 1.25
N ILE A 37 -6.78 3.64 1.83
CA ILE A 37 -6.20 2.35 2.27
C ILE A 37 -5.65 1.57 1.07
N MET A 38 -6.38 1.54 -0.04
CA MET A 38 -5.93 0.85 -1.25
C MET A 38 -4.63 1.46 -1.80
N LEU A 39 -4.53 2.80 -1.85
CA LEU A 39 -3.32 3.50 -2.26
C LEU A 39 -2.16 3.23 -1.30
N TYR A 40 -2.42 3.19 0.01
CA TYR A 40 -1.41 2.85 1.00
C TYR A 40 -0.86 1.43 0.79
N VAL A 41 -1.74 0.44 0.60
CA VAL A 41 -1.33 -0.94 0.32
C VAL A 41 -0.54 -1.03 -0.98
N GLN A 42 -0.97 -0.33 -2.03
CA GLN A 42 -0.25 -0.29 -3.30
C GLN A 42 1.15 0.33 -3.15
N HIS A 43 1.26 1.38 -2.34
CA HIS A 43 2.53 2.01 -2.02
C HIS A 43 3.47 1.06 -1.25
N GLU A 44 2.98 0.41 -0.19
CA GLU A 44 3.77 -0.54 0.60
C GLU A 44 4.24 -1.74 -0.23
N LEU A 45 3.37 -2.31 -1.06
CA LEU A 45 3.73 -3.43 -1.94
C LEU A 45 4.70 -3.00 -3.06
N GLY A 46 4.65 -1.73 -3.47
CA GLY A 46 5.53 -1.16 -4.48
C GLY A 46 6.90 -0.71 -3.94
N TYR A 47 7.07 -0.64 -2.62
CA TYR A 47 8.26 -0.06 -1.97
C TYR A 47 9.57 -0.69 -2.47
N ASP A 48 9.64 -2.02 -2.53
CA ASP A 48 10.84 -2.75 -2.95
C ASP A 48 11.07 -2.74 -4.48
N THR A 49 10.08 -2.26 -5.26
CA THR A 49 10.09 -2.35 -6.73
C THR A 49 10.58 -1.09 -7.45
N TRP A 50 10.94 -0.03 -6.72
CA TRP A 50 11.37 1.25 -7.34
C TRP A 50 12.73 1.16 -8.07
N SER A 51 13.58 0.18 -7.71
CA SER A 51 14.89 0.00 -8.34
C SER A 51 14.78 -0.77 -9.66
N ALA A 52 15.50 -0.32 -10.70
CA ALA A 52 15.53 -0.98 -12.02
C ALA A 52 16.03 -2.45 -11.98
N LYS A 53 16.66 -2.87 -10.88
CA LYS A 53 17.09 -4.25 -10.63
C LYS A 53 16.42 -4.84 -9.37
N ALA A 54 15.21 -4.42 -9.03
CA ALA A 54 14.50 -4.89 -7.84
C ALA A 54 14.42 -6.43 -7.74
N ASP A 55 14.26 -7.10 -8.88
CA ASP A 55 14.23 -8.56 -8.99
C ASP A 55 15.54 -9.26 -8.54
N ARG A 56 16.64 -8.50 -8.47
CA ARG A 56 17.96 -8.96 -8.01
C ARG A 56 18.37 -8.37 -6.65
N MET A 57 17.53 -7.56 -6.02
CA MET A 57 17.81 -7.04 -4.68
C MET A 57 17.40 -8.08 -3.64
N VAL A 58 18.39 -8.58 -2.89
CA VAL A 58 18.17 -9.54 -1.80
C VAL A 58 18.75 -9.00 -0.51
N ARG A 59 18.05 -9.22 0.61
CA ARG A 59 18.56 -8.89 1.95
C ARG A 59 19.32 -10.07 2.51
N MET A 60 20.60 -9.86 2.83
CA MET A 60 21.40 -10.87 3.52
C MET A 60 21.00 -10.94 5.00
N VAL A 61 20.89 -12.16 5.51
CA VAL A 61 20.54 -12.45 6.90
C VAL A 61 21.56 -13.44 7.44
N PHE A 62 22.19 -13.10 8.55
CA PHE A 62 23.06 -14.04 9.25
C PHE A 62 22.20 -15.00 10.05
N VAL A 63 22.32 -16.29 9.75
CA VAL A 63 21.68 -17.37 10.51
C VAL A 63 22.77 -18.18 11.19
N GLY A 64 22.88 -18.02 12.51
CA GLY A 64 23.81 -18.78 13.35
C GLY A 64 23.04 -19.68 14.31
N LYS A 65 23.57 -20.86 14.62
CA LYS A 65 23.06 -21.70 15.71
C LYS A 65 24.08 -21.72 16.84
N VAL A 66 23.73 -21.18 18.00
CA VAL A 66 24.57 -21.26 19.21
C VAL A 66 23.85 -22.15 20.23
N LYS A 67 24.43 -23.31 20.50
CA LYS A 67 23.77 -24.41 21.24
C LYS A 67 22.44 -24.79 20.59
N ASP A 68 21.31 -24.33 21.14
CA ASP A 68 19.94 -24.53 20.62
C ASP A 68 19.18 -23.23 20.32
N GLN A 69 19.80 -22.07 20.51
CA GLN A 69 19.22 -20.81 20.04
C GLN A 69 19.63 -20.54 18.60
N GLN A 70 18.61 -20.35 17.75
CA GLN A 70 18.81 -19.78 16.43
C GLN A 70 18.94 -18.26 16.56
N MET A 71 20.07 -17.74 16.10
CA MET A 71 20.32 -16.32 15.95
C MET A 71 20.03 -15.94 14.51
N ARG A 72 19.13 -14.98 14.32
CA ARG A 72 18.76 -14.45 13.00
C ARG A 72 18.98 -12.95 13.02
N GLU A 73 20.10 -12.51 12.45
CA GLU A 73 20.52 -11.11 12.44
C GLU A 73 20.36 -10.51 11.04
N GLY A 74 19.86 -9.27 10.99
CA GLY A 74 19.66 -8.53 9.74
C GLY A 74 20.93 -7.85 9.21
N ASN A 75 22.03 -8.01 9.92
CA ASN A 75 23.37 -7.50 9.62
C ASN A 75 24.30 -8.68 9.31
N VAL A 76 25.20 -8.48 8.36
CA VAL A 76 26.24 -9.45 7.99
C VAL A 76 27.61 -8.78 8.07
N PHE A 77 28.66 -9.59 8.24
CA PHE A 77 30.02 -9.08 8.32
C PHE A 77 30.42 -8.37 7.00
N PRO A 78 31.23 -7.30 7.05
CA PRO A 78 31.64 -6.53 5.86
C PRO A 78 32.17 -7.37 4.68
N PRO A 79 32.94 -8.48 4.88
CA PRO A 79 33.43 -9.29 3.77
C PRO A 79 32.34 -9.98 2.94
N VAL A 80 31.15 -10.21 3.52
CA VAL A 80 30.05 -10.94 2.88
C VAL A 80 29.53 -10.19 1.65
N ALA A 81 29.52 -8.85 1.69
CA ALA A 81 29.15 -8.03 0.55
C ALA A 81 30.10 -8.24 -0.65
N GLY A 82 31.41 -8.32 -0.37
CA GLY A 82 32.43 -8.53 -1.40
C GLY A 82 32.39 -9.93 -2.03
N THR A 83 32.12 -10.97 -1.23
CA THR A 83 31.95 -12.34 -1.74
C THR A 83 30.68 -12.49 -2.57
N MET A 84 29.59 -11.82 -2.17
CA MET A 84 28.32 -11.89 -2.90
C MET A 84 28.44 -11.34 -4.33
N LEU A 85 29.09 -10.19 -4.50
CA LEU A 85 29.32 -9.59 -5.83
C LEU A 85 30.20 -10.46 -6.75
N ARG A 86 31.01 -11.35 -6.17
CA ARG A 86 31.90 -12.22 -6.92
C ARG A 86 31.23 -13.54 -7.28
N ASP A 87 30.45 -14.10 -6.36
CA ASP A 87 29.94 -15.46 -6.45
C ASP A 87 28.48 -15.52 -6.98
N TYR A 88 27.76 -14.39 -7.03
CA TYR A 88 26.39 -14.28 -7.56
C TYR A 88 26.27 -13.17 -8.64
N PRO A 89 25.45 -13.38 -9.70
CA PRO A 89 25.30 -12.47 -10.85
C PRO A 89 24.45 -11.20 -10.60
#